data_AF-E4U552-F1
#
_entry.id   AF-E4U552-F1
#
_cell.length_a   1.000
_cell.length_b   1.000
_cell.length_c   1.000
_cell.angle_alpha   90.00
_cell.angle_beta   90.00
_cell.angle_gamma   90.00
#
_symmetry.space_group_name_H-M   'P 1'
#
loop_
_entity.id
_entity.type
_entity.pdbx_description
1 polymer ?
#
loop_
_entity_poly.entity_id
_entity_poly.type
_entity_poly.pdbx_seq_one_letter_code
_entity_poly.pdbx_strand_id
1 'polypeptide(L)'
;MKTRAGWIATALWLLAAALWAYWGAGEYFFEGYGVPENPGWAYFVPAAALWLLGALALAHPRWGGISLVVVGLGFTAWWWGSMAARGLFDLQRALGTAPVSLALALVGGLWWLEGRAPGPRSARRFWALAAPPAVVLAVAVYYLPYVSGRAPARPEAWRVATAAGGLEWASAGPGWNLRLGARYPSWAELAAYGREPVGLAEKPGPYDPEREGLCAFLDPAGTRLTRERVGVWRLPTRAELAASLVRGGELAGCRYREGASRADCDRVPNKEGPLWDPAAPAVYYWTADTAPAGEAWYVPYTGGLRYGGRIAHQPADWGNPRHGYRCVRRLR
;
A
#
# COMPACT_ATOMS: atom_id res chain seq x y z
N MET A 1 24.86 36.81 3.34
CA MET A 1 24.05 35.82 4.09
C MET A 1 22.62 35.66 3.56
N LYS A 2 21.89 36.74 3.22
CA LYS A 2 20.45 36.69 2.84
C LYS A 2 20.14 35.84 1.59
N THR A 3 21.02 35.83 0.59
CA THR A 3 20.90 34.94 -0.59
C THR A 3 21.10 33.46 -0.25
N ARG A 4 21.87 33.14 0.80
CA ARG A 4 22.13 31.75 1.23
C ARG A 4 20.87 31.12 1.83
N ALA A 5 20.10 31.87 2.63
CA ALA A 5 18.85 31.39 3.21
C ALA A 5 17.84 30.95 2.14
N GLY A 6 17.67 31.75 1.09
CA GLY A 6 16.77 31.43 -0.03
C GLY A 6 17.19 30.18 -0.81
N TRP A 7 18.49 29.98 -1.03
CA TRP A 7 19.00 28.77 -1.69
C TRP A 7 18.88 27.52 -0.81
N ILE A 8 19.16 27.63 0.49
CA ILE A 8 18.97 26.52 1.45
C ILE A 8 17.48 26.14 1.50
N ALA A 9 16.57 27.12 1.60
CA ALA A 9 15.14 26.89 1.58
C ALA A 9 14.70 26.16 0.30
N THR A 10 15.15 26.65 -0.86
CA THR A 10 14.85 26.01 -2.15
C THR A 10 15.38 24.60 -2.23
N ALA A 11 16.61 24.33 -1.78
CA ALA A 11 17.19 22.98 -1.80
C ALA A 11 16.43 22.00 -0.89
N LEU A 12 16.12 22.42 0.34
CA LEU A 12 15.35 21.60 1.30
C LEU A 12 13.92 21.34 0.79
N TRP A 13 13.27 22.36 0.25
CA TRP A 13 11.94 22.19 -0.34
C TRP A 13 11.97 21.30 -1.58
N LEU A 14 12.98 21.44 -2.45
CA LEU A 14 13.13 20.59 -3.64
C LEU A 14 13.27 19.12 -3.25
N LEU A 15 14.07 18.83 -2.22
CA LEU A 15 14.23 17.48 -1.69
C LEU A 15 12.89 16.94 -1.17
N ALA A 16 12.15 17.74 -0.38
CA ALA A 16 10.84 17.34 0.13
C ALA A 16 9.82 17.12 -0.99
N ALA A 17 9.73 18.04 -1.96
CA ALA A 17 8.82 17.95 -3.10
C ALA A 17 9.14 16.76 -4.00
N ALA A 18 10.43 16.50 -4.28
CA ALA A 18 10.89 15.34 -5.01
C ALA A 18 10.54 14.03 -4.28
N LEU A 19 10.73 13.97 -2.96
CA LEU A 19 10.39 12.79 -2.16
C LEU A 19 8.89 12.49 -2.19
N TRP A 20 8.04 13.51 -2.02
CA TRP A 20 6.59 13.34 -2.10
C TRP A 20 6.13 12.98 -3.52
N ALA A 21 6.74 13.54 -4.55
CA ALA A 21 6.48 13.17 -5.94
C ALA A 21 6.89 11.72 -6.23
N TYR A 22 8.05 11.30 -5.74
CA TYR A 22 8.52 9.91 -5.84
C TYR A 22 7.56 8.94 -5.13
N TRP A 23 7.18 9.25 -3.89
CA TRP A 23 6.24 8.43 -3.11
C TRP A 23 4.88 8.35 -3.81
N GLY A 24 4.29 9.48 -4.19
CA GLY A 24 2.98 9.54 -4.83
C GLY A 24 2.94 8.80 -6.17
N ALA A 25 3.97 8.94 -7.00
CA ALA A 25 4.11 8.17 -8.23
C ALA A 25 4.30 6.67 -7.94
N GLY A 26 5.11 6.33 -6.93
CA GLY A 26 5.33 4.95 -6.50
C GLY A 26 4.03 4.27 -6.07
N GLU A 27 3.25 4.90 -5.20
CA GLU A 27 1.94 4.39 -4.75
C GLU A 27 0.92 4.32 -5.90
N TYR A 28 0.93 5.31 -6.80
CA TYR A 28 0.10 5.26 -7.99
C TYR A 28 0.38 4.01 -8.82
N PHE A 29 1.63 3.67 -9.12
CA PHE A 29 1.94 2.47 -9.89
C PHE A 29 1.79 1.17 -9.09
N PHE A 30 2.03 1.22 -7.78
CA PHE A 30 1.95 0.06 -6.90
C PHE A 30 0.49 -0.35 -6.63
N GLU A 31 -0.37 0.61 -6.29
CA GLU A 31 -1.74 0.38 -5.83
C GLU A 31 -2.83 0.91 -6.78
N GLY A 32 -2.63 2.08 -7.39
CA GLY A 32 -3.70 2.81 -8.11
C GLY A 32 -3.80 2.55 -9.62
N TYR A 33 -2.72 2.10 -10.27
CA TYR A 33 -2.67 2.02 -11.73
C TYR A 33 -3.62 0.95 -12.25
N GLY A 34 -4.62 1.39 -13.04
CA GLY A 34 -5.62 0.52 -13.65
C GLY A 34 -6.75 0.09 -12.71
N VAL A 35 -6.85 0.67 -11.50
CA VAL A 35 -7.91 0.36 -10.52
C VAL A 35 -9.04 1.38 -10.63
N PRO A 36 -10.23 1.04 -11.16
CA PRO A 36 -11.30 2.02 -11.39
C PRO A 36 -11.86 2.66 -10.10
N GLU A 37 -11.89 1.89 -9.01
CA GLU A 37 -12.44 2.35 -7.72
C GLU A 37 -11.49 3.23 -6.92
N ASN A 38 -10.21 3.25 -7.28
CA ASN A 38 -9.20 4.06 -6.60
C ASN A 38 -8.88 5.27 -7.49
N PRO A 39 -9.21 6.51 -7.09
CA PRO A 39 -8.78 7.68 -7.81
C PRO A 39 -7.26 7.80 -7.67
N GLY A 40 -6.49 7.12 -8.53
CA GLY A 40 -5.03 7.03 -8.41
C GLY A 40 -4.33 8.40 -8.39
N TRP A 41 -5.00 9.44 -8.88
CA TRP A 41 -4.52 10.83 -8.76
C TRP A 41 -4.39 11.29 -7.29
N ALA A 42 -5.14 10.69 -6.35
CA ALA A 42 -5.14 11.04 -4.93
C ALA A 42 -3.76 10.85 -4.29
N TYR A 43 -2.96 9.89 -4.77
CA TYR A 43 -1.57 9.69 -4.31
C TYR A 43 -0.66 10.88 -4.63
N PHE A 44 -1.00 11.71 -5.61
CA PHE A 44 -0.25 12.91 -5.97
C PHE A 44 -0.68 14.15 -5.20
N VAL A 45 -1.77 14.11 -4.41
CA VAL A 45 -2.28 15.29 -3.68
C VAL A 45 -1.21 15.88 -2.74
N PRO A 46 -0.48 15.11 -1.92
CA PRO A 46 0.58 15.67 -1.07
C PRO A 46 1.68 16.37 -1.87
N ALA A 47 2.12 15.75 -2.98
CA ALA A 47 3.14 16.32 -3.86
C ALA A 47 2.66 17.61 -4.53
N ALA A 48 1.43 17.62 -5.04
CA ALA A 48 0.82 18.79 -5.68
C ALA A 48 0.64 19.95 -4.69
N ALA A 49 0.15 19.68 -3.48
CA ALA A 49 -0.01 20.70 -2.44
C ALA A 49 1.34 21.31 -2.05
N LEU A 50 2.37 20.49 -1.83
CA LEU A 50 3.71 20.97 -1.53
C LEU A 50 4.32 21.75 -2.69
N TRP A 51 4.05 21.33 -3.93
CA TRP A 51 4.50 22.01 -5.13
C TRP A 51 3.88 23.40 -5.27
N LEU A 52 2.57 23.52 -5.08
CA LEU A 52 1.83 24.80 -5.12
C LEU A 52 2.27 25.76 -4.02
N LEU A 53 2.46 25.26 -2.79
CA LEU A 53 2.97 26.07 -1.68
C LEU A 53 4.39 26.60 -1.95
N GLY A 54 5.25 25.78 -2.56
CA GLY A 54 6.58 26.21 -2.97
C GLY A 54 6.56 27.23 -4.10
N ALA A 55 5.69 27.05 -5.10
CA ALA A 55 5.49 28.03 -6.16
C ALA A 55 5.02 29.38 -5.59
N LEU A 56 4.07 29.36 -4.63
CA LEU A 56 3.63 30.55 -3.90
C LEU A 56 4.79 31.20 -3.14
N ALA A 57 5.63 30.43 -2.46
CA ALA A 57 6.79 30.97 -1.75
C ALA A 57 7.87 31.53 -2.69
N LEU A 58 8.06 30.98 -3.88
CA LEU A 58 8.98 31.55 -4.88
C LEU A 58 8.44 32.82 -5.55
N ALA A 59 7.13 32.95 -5.66
CA ALA A 59 6.47 34.17 -6.12
C ALA A 59 6.49 35.26 -5.04
N HIS A 60 6.07 34.89 -3.83
CA HIS A 60 5.87 35.75 -2.66
C HIS A 60 6.54 35.15 -1.40
N PRO A 61 7.87 35.27 -1.23
CA PRO A 61 8.60 34.56 -0.16
C PRO A 61 8.10 34.82 1.26
N ARG A 62 7.63 36.05 1.53
CA ARG A 62 7.06 36.40 2.82
C ARG A 62 5.77 35.63 3.11
N TRP A 63 4.81 35.70 2.19
CA TRP A 63 3.49 35.08 2.38
C TRP A 63 3.55 33.57 2.22
N GLY A 64 4.20 33.07 1.18
CA GLY A 64 4.37 31.62 1.01
C GLY A 64 5.24 30.99 2.10
N GLY A 65 6.23 31.72 2.63
CA GLY A 65 6.98 31.29 3.81
C GLY A 65 6.09 31.13 5.05
N ILE A 66 5.23 32.12 5.32
CA ILE A 66 4.23 32.04 6.42
C ILE A 66 3.27 30.88 6.19
N SER A 67 2.74 30.72 4.97
CA SER A 67 1.83 29.61 4.63
C SER A 67 2.47 28.25 4.90
N LEU A 68 3.74 28.06 4.56
CA LEU A 68 4.47 26.81 4.83
C LEU A 68 4.70 26.56 6.31
N VAL A 69 4.97 27.60 7.11
CA VAL A 69 5.04 27.47 8.57
C VAL A 69 3.70 27.01 9.14
N VAL A 70 2.62 27.69 8.78
CA VAL A 70 1.26 27.36 9.27
C VAL A 70 0.86 25.95 8.86
N VAL A 71 1.05 25.58 7.58
CA VAL A 71 0.70 24.24 7.08
C VAL A 71 1.58 23.17 7.73
N GLY A 72 2.90 23.38 7.84
CA GLY A 72 3.82 22.41 8.43
C GLY A 72 3.51 22.16 9.92
N LEU A 73 3.28 23.23 10.68
CA LEU A 73 2.91 23.11 12.10
C LEU A 73 1.51 22.49 12.27
N GLY A 74 0.53 22.91 11.47
CA GLY A 74 -0.82 22.35 11.49
C GLY A 74 -0.84 20.86 11.16
N PHE A 75 -0.10 20.45 10.13
CA PHE A 75 0.07 19.04 9.78
C PHE A 75 0.75 18.23 10.90
N THR A 76 1.79 18.80 11.53
CA THR A 76 2.45 18.18 12.70
C THR A 76 1.45 17.95 13.83
N ALA A 77 0.71 19.00 14.20
CA ALA A 77 -0.26 18.95 15.29
C ALA A 77 -1.39 17.94 15.00
N TRP A 78 -1.92 17.93 13.78
CA TRP A 78 -2.93 16.97 13.35
C TRP A 78 -2.41 15.52 13.37
N TRP A 79 -1.23 15.26 12.82
CA TRP A 79 -0.65 13.92 12.77
C TRP A 79 -0.37 13.41 14.18
N TRP A 80 0.32 14.20 15.00
CA TRP A 80 0.68 13.82 16.37
C TRP A 80 -0.55 13.68 17.26
N GLY A 81 -1.52 14.58 17.12
CA GLY A 81 -2.82 14.46 17.79
C GLY A 81 -3.55 13.18 17.41
N SER A 82 -3.54 12.80 16.13
CA SER A 82 -4.12 11.55 15.64
C SER A 82 -3.42 10.31 16.19
N MET A 83 -2.09 10.33 16.31
CA MET A 83 -1.33 9.25 16.94
C MET A 83 -1.64 9.16 18.44
N ALA A 84 -1.70 10.29 19.13
CA ALA A 84 -1.99 10.35 20.57
C ALA A 84 -3.40 9.84 20.88
N ALA A 85 -4.40 10.23 20.09
CA ALA A 85 -5.77 9.74 20.20
C ALA A 85 -5.89 8.23 20.01
N ARG A 86 -4.93 7.59 19.33
CA ARG A 86 -4.86 6.13 19.12
C ARG A 86 -3.97 5.41 20.14
N GLY A 87 -3.41 6.12 21.12
CA GLY A 87 -2.43 5.57 22.06
C GLY A 87 -1.10 5.18 21.40
N LEU A 88 -0.84 5.67 20.19
CA LEU A 88 0.37 5.36 19.42
C LEU A 88 1.45 6.43 19.56
N PHE A 89 1.26 7.44 20.40
CA PHE A 89 2.22 8.54 20.54
C PHE A 89 3.32 8.20 21.54
N ASP A 90 4.55 8.16 21.06
CA ASP A 90 5.75 8.05 21.88
C ASP A 90 6.85 8.97 21.32
N LEU A 91 7.89 9.21 22.12
CA LEU A 91 8.99 10.10 21.74
C LEU A 91 9.74 9.63 20.49
N GLN A 92 9.92 8.32 20.34
CA GLN A 92 10.64 7.76 19.19
C GLN A 92 9.88 8.02 17.88
N ARG A 93 8.56 7.80 17.87
CA ARG A 93 7.67 8.09 16.74
C ARG A 93 7.56 9.59 16.48
N ALA A 94 7.50 10.41 17.52
CA ALA A 94 7.51 11.87 17.37
C ALA A 94 8.80 12.35 16.69
N LEU A 95 9.97 11.91 17.18
CA LEU A 95 11.26 12.25 16.57
C LEU A 95 11.44 11.65 15.18
N GLY A 96 10.87 10.47 14.90
CA GLY A 96 10.90 9.85 13.57
C GLY A 96 10.02 10.57 12.53
N THR A 97 8.93 11.21 12.98
CA THR A 97 8.01 11.94 12.09
C THR A 97 8.30 13.42 11.99
N ALA A 98 8.99 14.01 12.99
CA ALA A 98 9.37 15.42 13.05
C ALA A 98 10.08 15.93 11.78
N PRO A 99 11.04 15.20 11.17
CA PRO A 99 11.70 15.67 9.95
C PRO A 99 10.76 15.89 8.77
N VAL A 100 9.65 15.14 8.67
CA VAL A 100 8.71 15.27 7.55
C VAL A 100 7.92 16.57 7.66
N SER A 101 7.51 16.95 8.87
CA SER A 101 6.57 18.05 9.09
C SER A 101 7.26 19.35 9.52
N LEU A 102 8.28 19.29 10.39
CA LEU A 102 9.05 20.45 10.82
C LEU A 102 9.99 20.98 9.74
N ALA A 103 10.41 20.14 8.79
CA ALA A 103 11.20 20.61 7.64
C ALA A 103 10.42 21.65 6.82
N LEU A 104 9.10 21.50 6.69
CA LEU A 104 8.27 22.49 5.99
C LEU A 104 8.23 23.83 6.74
N ALA A 105 8.14 23.79 8.08
CA ALA A 105 8.19 25.00 8.88
C ALA A 105 9.57 25.69 8.81
N LEU A 106 10.66 24.90 8.82
CA LEU A 106 12.01 25.42 8.64
C LEU A 106 12.18 26.09 7.27
N VAL A 107 11.75 25.42 6.19
CA VAL A 107 11.73 25.97 4.83
C VAL A 107 10.94 27.28 4.79
N GLY A 108 9.74 27.29 5.38
CA GLY A 108 8.89 28.47 5.44
C GLY A 108 9.54 29.64 6.17
N GLY A 109 10.18 29.39 7.30
CA GLY A 109 10.94 30.39 8.06
C GLY A 109 12.10 30.98 7.25
N LEU A 110 12.84 30.14 6.53
CA LEU A 110 13.95 30.59 5.67
C LEU A 110 13.46 31.46 4.50
N TRP A 111 12.35 31.10 3.83
CA TRP A 111 11.76 31.94 2.78
C TRP A 111 11.14 33.22 3.31
N TRP A 112 10.56 33.20 4.52
CA TRP A 112 10.08 34.41 5.17
C TRP A 112 11.24 35.40 5.46
N LEU A 113 12.38 34.89 5.92
CA LEU A 113 13.61 35.70 6.10
C LEU A 113 14.11 36.27 4.77
N GLU A 114 14.05 35.50 3.68
CA GLU A 114 14.41 35.97 2.34
C GLU A 114 13.47 37.08 1.83
N GLY A 115 12.17 36.99 2.12
CA GLY A 115 11.16 37.96 1.68
C GLY A 115 11.44 39.42 2.12
N ARG A 116 12.37 39.63 3.05
CA ARG A 116 12.84 40.96 3.48
C ARG A 116 13.86 41.60 2.52
N ALA A 117 14.48 40.83 1.63
CA ALA A 117 15.45 41.31 0.63
C ALA A 117 15.56 40.32 -0.55
N PRO A 118 14.71 40.44 -1.58
CA PRO A 118 14.70 39.54 -2.73
C PRO A 118 16.04 39.46 -3.46
N GLY A 119 16.52 38.25 -3.75
CA GLY A 119 17.63 38.00 -4.68
C GLY A 119 17.14 37.54 -6.06
N PRO A 120 18.06 37.29 -7.02
CA PRO A 120 17.71 36.72 -8.33
C PRO A 120 16.98 35.36 -8.19
N ARG A 121 15.96 35.13 -9.02
CA ARG A 121 14.99 34.03 -8.86
C ARG A 121 14.91 33.05 -10.03
N SER A 122 15.53 33.35 -11.18
CA SER A 122 15.34 32.58 -12.43
C SER A 122 15.73 31.11 -12.29
N ALA A 123 16.95 30.82 -11.81
CA ALA A 123 17.43 29.44 -11.64
C ALA A 123 16.62 28.66 -10.59
N ARG A 124 16.24 29.30 -9.48
CA ARG A 124 15.44 28.65 -8.41
C ARG A 124 14.04 28.29 -8.89
N ARG A 125 13.40 29.18 -9.64
CA ARG A 125 12.10 28.93 -10.27
C ARG A 125 12.17 27.78 -11.27
N PHE A 126 13.21 27.76 -12.10
CA PHE A 126 13.41 26.66 -13.04
C PHE A 126 13.45 25.31 -12.33
N TRP A 127 14.35 25.13 -11.37
CA TRP A 127 14.47 23.87 -10.64
C TRP A 127 13.20 23.49 -9.90
N ALA A 128 12.53 24.48 -9.29
CA ALA A 128 11.31 24.24 -8.55
C ALA A 128 10.13 23.79 -9.41
N LEU A 129 10.05 24.28 -10.64
CA LEU A 129 9.02 23.86 -11.58
C LEU A 129 9.40 22.55 -12.28
N ALA A 130 10.69 22.28 -12.51
CA ALA A 130 11.15 21.13 -13.29
C ALA A 130 11.32 19.85 -12.45
N ALA A 131 11.85 19.92 -11.23
CA ALA A 131 12.31 18.74 -10.52
C ALA A 131 11.19 17.76 -10.10
N PRO A 132 10.06 18.19 -9.48
CA PRO A 132 9.01 17.24 -9.10
C PRO A 132 8.37 16.53 -10.32
N PRO A 133 8.00 17.22 -11.41
CA PRO A 133 7.53 16.55 -12.63
C PRO A 133 8.57 15.60 -13.24
N ALA A 134 9.87 15.97 -13.23
CA ALA A 134 10.94 15.09 -13.71
C ALA A 134 11.04 13.80 -12.89
N VAL A 135 10.85 13.86 -11.56
CA VAL A 135 10.79 12.68 -10.70
C VAL A 135 9.58 11.80 -11.05
N VAL A 136 8.39 12.39 -11.21
CA VAL A 136 7.20 11.63 -11.63
C VAL A 136 7.44 10.95 -12.98
N LEU A 137 8.01 11.66 -13.95
CA LEU A 137 8.35 11.12 -15.26
C LEU A 137 9.36 9.97 -15.15
N ALA A 138 10.41 10.11 -14.35
CA ALA A 138 11.40 9.06 -14.15
C ALA A 138 10.79 7.79 -13.54
N VAL A 139 9.94 7.95 -12.52
CA VAL A 139 9.20 6.83 -11.91
C VAL A 139 8.26 6.20 -12.93
N ALA A 140 7.56 7.00 -13.74
CA ALA A 140 6.67 6.50 -14.79
C ALA A 140 7.43 5.72 -15.87
N VAL A 141 8.54 6.23 -16.38
CA VAL A 141 9.38 5.51 -17.36
C VAL A 141 9.85 4.16 -16.81
N TYR A 142 10.15 4.09 -15.51
CA TYR A 142 10.57 2.84 -14.87
C TYR A 142 9.43 1.84 -14.65
N TYR A 143 8.27 2.29 -14.13
CA TYR A 143 7.17 1.38 -13.76
C TYR A 143 6.15 1.14 -14.87
N LEU A 144 5.94 2.07 -15.79
CA LEU A 144 4.90 1.94 -16.82
C LEU A 144 5.08 0.67 -17.67
N PRO A 145 6.27 0.33 -18.18
CA PRO A 145 6.48 -0.94 -18.90
C PRO A 145 6.21 -2.18 -18.04
N TYR A 146 6.39 -2.05 -16.73
CA TYR A 146 6.16 -3.14 -15.79
C TYR A 146 4.67 -3.42 -15.57
N VAL A 147 3.84 -2.36 -15.50
CA VAL A 147 2.42 -2.46 -15.19
C VAL A 147 1.53 -2.53 -16.43
N SER A 148 1.98 -2.03 -17.58
CA SER A 148 1.20 -2.05 -18.83
C SER A 148 1.08 -3.46 -19.43
N GLY A 149 2.03 -4.34 -19.14
CA GLY A 149 2.05 -5.73 -19.62
C GLY A 149 1.37 -6.73 -18.67
N ARG A 150 0.57 -6.29 -17.69
CA ARG A 150 -0.10 -7.20 -16.75
C ARG A 150 -1.08 -8.10 -17.48
N ALA A 151 -0.96 -9.40 -17.27
CA ALA A 151 -1.97 -10.35 -17.73
C ALA A 151 -3.33 -10.03 -17.07
N PRO A 152 -4.44 -10.09 -17.83
CA PRO A 152 -5.77 -9.85 -17.29
C PRO A 152 -6.11 -10.88 -16.22
N ALA A 153 -7.00 -10.50 -15.31
CA ALA A 153 -7.50 -11.40 -14.29
C ALA A 153 -8.23 -12.59 -14.92
N ARG A 154 -8.08 -13.77 -14.32
CA ARG A 154 -8.79 -14.99 -14.73
C ARG A 154 -9.82 -15.35 -13.67
N PRO A 155 -11.13 -15.14 -13.93
CA PRO A 155 -12.15 -15.37 -12.91
C PRO A 155 -12.34 -16.86 -12.57
N GLU A 156 -11.91 -17.77 -13.45
CA GLU A 156 -11.98 -19.21 -13.26
C GLU A 156 -10.99 -19.75 -12.22
N ALA A 157 -11.27 -20.98 -11.76
CA ALA A 157 -10.33 -21.70 -10.90
C ALA A 157 -9.00 -21.94 -11.64
N TRP A 158 -7.90 -21.81 -10.91
CA TRP A 158 -6.56 -21.93 -11.49
C TRP A 158 -5.73 -22.95 -10.74
N ARG A 159 -5.06 -23.82 -11.49
CA ARG A 159 -4.19 -24.87 -10.94
C ARG A 159 -2.74 -24.50 -11.11
N VAL A 160 -1.97 -24.69 -10.06
CA VAL A 160 -0.53 -24.44 -10.03
C VAL A 160 0.19 -25.63 -9.45
N ALA A 161 1.21 -26.11 -10.15
CA ALA A 161 2.17 -27.05 -9.57
C ALA A 161 3.18 -26.26 -8.74
N THR A 162 3.28 -26.56 -7.44
CA THR A 162 4.28 -25.97 -6.55
C THR A 162 5.23 -27.06 -6.05
N ALA A 163 6.35 -26.66 -5.44
CA ALA A 163 7.25 -27.60 -4.78
C ALA A 163 6.56 -28.38 -3.63
N ALA A 164 5.49 -27.84 -3.05
CA ALA A 164 4.68 -28.47 -2.01
C ALA A 164 3.53 -29.34 -2.56
N GLY A 165 3.49 -29.58 -3.87
CA GLY A 165 2.42 -30.29 -4.57
C GLY A 165 1.55 -29.36 -5.43
N GLY A 166 0.55 -29.94 -6.08
CA GLY A 166 -0.43 -29.19 -6.86
C GLY A 166 -1.41 -28.42 -5.96
N LEU A 167 -1.63 -27.15 -6.25
CA LEU A 167 -2.68 -26.33 -5.64
C LEU A 167 -3.73 -25.97 -6.68
N GLU A 168 -4.97 -25.86 -6.24
CA GLU A 168 -6.05 -25.26 -7.00
C GLU A 168 -6.56 -24.05 -6.21
N TRP A 169 -6.55 -22.91 -6.86
CA TRP A 169 -7.09 -21.66 -6.36
C TRP A 169 -8.55 -21.56 -6.78
N ALA A 170 -9.41 -21.21 -5.84
CA ALA A 170 -10.82 -20.96 -6.11
C ALA A 170 -10.98 -19.87 -7.19
N SER A 171 -12.06 -19.96 -7.96
CA SER A 171 -12.53 -18.88 -8.82
C SER A 171 -12.69 -17.58 -8.03
N ALA A 172 -12.80 -16.45 -8.72
CA ALA A 172 -13.00 -15.14 -8.10
C ALA A 172 -14.17 -15.14 -7.08
N GLY A 173 -15.29 -15.81 -7.40
CA GLY A 173 -16.40 -16.04 -6.46
C GLY A 173 -16.74 -14.83 -5.57
N PRO A 174 -16.90 -14.99 -4.24
CA PRO A 174 -17.04 -13.88 -3.29
C PRO A 174 -15.72 -13.18 -2.94
N GLY A 175 -14.58 -13.62 -3.47
CA GLY A 175 -13.26 -13.30 -2.96
C GLY A 175 -12.22 -13.00 -4.03
N TRP A 176 -11.93 -11.70 -4.18
CA TRP A 176 -10.62 -11.10 -4.49
C TRP A 176 -10.40 -9.88 -3.58
N ASN A 177 -11.49 -9.13 -3.34
CA ASN A 177 -11.52 -7.99 -2.44
C ASN A 177 -12.97 -7.69 -2.04
N LEU A 178 -13.58 -8.54 -1.20
CA LEU A 178 -14.99 -8.41 -0.84
C LEU A 178 -15.25 -7.05 -0.18
N ARG A 179 -16.20 -6.28 -0.72
CA ARG A 179 -16.59 -4.98 -0.18
C ARG A 179 -18.00 -5.06 0.39
N LEU A 180 -18.16 -4.75 1.67
CA LEU A 180 -19.44 -4.70 2.38
C LEU A 180 -19.90 -3.24 2.52
N GLY A 181 -20.53 -2.71 1.48
CA GLY A 181 -20.89 -1.29 1.44
C GLY A 181 -19.64 -0.39 1.40
N ALA A 182 -19.36 0.34 2.47
CA ALA A 182 -18.18 1.20 2.58
C ALA A 182 -16.97 0.53 3.26
N ARG A 183 -17.12 -0.67 3.82
CA ARG A 183 -16.07 -1.37 4.58
C ARG A 183 -15.53 -2.60 3.85
N TYR A 184 -14.31 -2.97 4.21
CA TYR A 184 -13.66 -4.22 3.80
C TYR A 184 -13.55 -5.12 5.03
N PRO A 185 -13.79 -6.44 4.90
CA PRO A 185 -13.69 -7.34 6.02
C PRO A 185 -12.24 -7.44 6.50
N SER A 186 -12.07 -7.50 7.82
CA SER A 186 -10.78 -7.76 8.44
C SER A 186 -10.40 -9.24 8.33
N TRP A 187 -9.14 -9.58 8.64
CA TRP A 187 -8.74 -10.98 8.71
C TRP A 187 -9.55 -11.76 9.76
N ALA A 188 -9.80 -11.16 10.92
CA ALA A 188 -10.56 -11.75 12.01
C ALA A 188 -11.99 -12.11 11.59
N GLU A 189 -12.66 -11.23 10.84
CA GLU A 189 -13.99 -11.49 10.30
C GLU A 189 -13.98 -12.64 9.28
N LEU A 190 -12.95 -12.70 8.42
CA LEU A 190 -12.77 -13.80 7.48
C LEU A 190 -12.50 -15.12 8.20
N ALA A 191 -11.65 -15.11 9.23
CA ALA A 191 -11.26 -16.31 9.99
C ALA A 191 -12.38 -16.83 10.90
N ALA A 192 -13.31 -15.98 11.33
CA ALA A 192 -14.43 -16.32 12.20
C ALA A 192 -15.78 -16.43 11.46
N TYR A 193 -15.78 -16.50 10.12
CA TYR A 193 -16.99 -16.45 9.30
C TYR A 193 -18.07 -17.45 9.75
N GLY A 194 -17.68 -18.70 9.95
CA GLY A 194 -18.55 -19.82 10.32
C GLY A 194 -18.97 -19.89 11.77
N ARG A 195 -18.42 -19.03 12.63
CA ARG A 195 -18.83 -18.96 14.04
C ARG A 195 -20.17 -18.25 14.16
N GLU A 196 -21.06 -18.74 15.01
CA GLU A 196 -22.39 -18.17 15.19
C GLU A 196 -22.33 -16.71 15.71
N PRO A 197 -23.11 -15.78 15.14
CA PRO A 197 -23.92 -15.96 13.93
C PRO A 197 -23.06 -16.06 12.66
N VAL A 198 -23.33 -17.05 11.80
CA VAL A 198 -22.59 -17.24 10.54
C VAL A 198 -22.60 -15.95 9.70
N GLY A 199 -21.43 -15.50 9.27
CA GLY A 199 -21.25 -14.27 8.50
C GLY A 199 -20.04 -13.43 8.93
N LEU A 200 -19.98 -12.19 8.44
CA LEU A 200 -18.86 -11.25 8.65
C LEU A 200 -19.14 -10.25 9.77
N ALA A 201 -19.86 -10.68 10.81
CA ALA A 201 -19.96 -9.92 12.05
C ALA A 201 -18.65 -10.02 12.83
N GLU A 202 -18.30 -8.97 13.56
CA GLU A 202 -17.14 -8.97 14.45
C GLU A 202 -17.34 -10.00 15.56
N LYS A 203 -16.31 -10.83 15.77
CA LYS A 203 -16.31 -11.95 16.72
C LYS A 203 -14.99 -12.00 17.47
N PRO A 204 -15.00 -12.21 18.80
CA PRO A 204 -13.77 -12.32 19.57
C PRO A 204 -13.00 -13.59 19.20
N GLY A 205 -11.68 -13.63 19.43
CA GLY A 205 -10.84 -14.82 19.23
C GLY A 205 -11.01 -15.89 20.33
N PRO A 206 -10.23 -17.00 20.31
CA PRO A 206 -9.23 -17.39 19.29
C PRO A 206 -9.89 -17.80 17.97
N TYR A 207 -9.13 -17.79 16.86
CA TYR A 207 -9.65 -18.08 15.52
C TYR A 207 -9.13 -19.41 14.98
N ASP A 208 -9.99 -20.17 14.31
CA ASP A 208 -9.63 -21.37 13.55
C ASP A 208 -10.02 -21.17 12.08
N PRO A 209 -9.16 -20.53 11.27
CA PRO A 209 -9.48 -20.21 9.88
C PRO A 209 -9.68 -21.45 8.99
N GLU A 210 -9.25 -22.65 9.40
CA GLU A 210 -9.47 -23.88 8.63
C GLU A 210 -10.86 -24.46 8.85
N ARG A 211 -11.40 -24.33 10.06
CA ARG A 211 -12.74 -24.84 10.39
C ARG A 211 -13.81 -23.78 10.23
N GLU A 212 -13.54 -22.57 10.70
CA GLU A 212 -14.49 -21.46 10.82
C GLU A 212 -14.26 -20.39 9.76
N GLY A 213 -13.16 -20.41 9.02
CA GLY A 213 -12.87 -19.38 8.03
C GLY A 213 -13.82 -19.40 6.84
N LEU A 214 -14.01 -18.24 6.21
CA LEU A 214 -14.91 -18.05 5.06
C LEU A 214 -14.66 -19.08 3.94
N CYS A 215 -13.39 -19.42 3.68
CA CYS A 215 -13.04 -20.41 2.67
C CYS A 215 -13.66 -21.79 2.94
N ALA A 216 -13.83 -22.19 4.20
CA ALA A 216 -14.45 -23.48 4.55
C ALA A 216 -15.95 -23.55 4.19
N PHE A 217 -16.57 -22.40 3.88
CA PHE A 217 -17.97 -22.25 3.50
C PHE A 217 -18.13 -21.95 2.00
N LEU A 218 -17.07 -22.08 1.20
CA LEU A 218 -17.20 -22.05 -0.25
C LEU A 218 -17.73 -23.39 -0.77
N ASP A 219 -18.64 -23.32 -1.74
CA ASP A 219 -19.09 -24.51 -2.46
C ASP A 219 -17.94 -25.23 -3.18
N PRO A 220 -18.09 -26.49 -3.62
CA PRO A 220 -16.99 -27.23 -4.25
C PRO A 220 -16.39 -26.58 -5.50
N ALA A 221 -17.14 -25.70 -6.16
CA ALA A 221 -16.70 -24.90 -7.31
C ALA A 221 -15.91 -23.64 -6.90
N GLY A 222 -16.02 -23.20 -5.64
CA GLY A 222 -15.34 -22.01 -5.13
C GLY A 222 -15.99 -20.71 -5.60
N THR A 223 -17.26 -20.75 -6.03
CA THR A 223 -17.92 -19.60 -6.67
C THR A 223 -18.89 -18.87 -5.74
N ARG A 224 -19.40 -19.54 -4.70
CA ARG A 224 -20.41 -18.99 -3.79
C ARG A 224 -20.25 -19.50 -2.37
N LEU A 225 -20.72 -18.70 -1.41
CA LEU A 225 -20.80 -19.09 0.00
C LEU A 225 -22.05 -19.93 0.26
N THR A 226 -21.89 -20.97 1.08
CA THR A 226 -22.96 -21.81 1.60
C THR A 226 -23.23 -21.48 3.07
N ARG A 227 -24.43 -21.83 3.55
CA ARG A 227 -24.76 -21.69 4.98
C ARG A 227 -24.03 -22.71 5.84
N GLU A 228 -23.85 -23.90 5.30
CA GLU A 228 -23.18 -25.01 5.97
C GLU A 228 -21.72 -25.10 5.54
N ARG A 229 -20.87 -25.62 6.41
CA ARG A 229 -19.46 -25.85 6.14
C ARG A 229 -19.29 -26.96 5.09
N VAL A 230 -18.59 -26.66 4.01
CA VAL A 230 -18.20 -27.63 2.98
C VAL A 230 -16.81 -28.21 3.26
N GLY A 231 -15.88 -27.36 3.71
CA GLY A 231 -14.53 -27.77 4.15
C GLY A 231 -13.59 -28.21 3.03
N VAL A 232 -13.85 -27.80 1.79
CA VAL A 232 -13.01 -28.14 0.62
C VAL A 232 -11.90 -27.10 0.39
N TRP A 233 -12.17 -25.83 0.71
CA TRP A 233 -11.23 -24.73 0.53
C TRP A 233 -10.76 -24.18 1.88
N ARG A 234 -9.57 -23.60 1.89
CA ARG A 234 -9.00 -22.89 3.04
C ARG A 234 -8.22 -21.65 2.61
N LEU A 235 -7.85 -20.81 3.57
CA LEU A 235 -6.87 -19.76 3.32
C LEU A 235 -5.49 -20.40 2.97
N PRO A 236 -4.70 -19.77 2.10
CA PRO A 236 -3.35 -20.22 1.78
C PRO A 236 -2.37 -19.89 2.90
N THR A 237 -1.31 -20.66 3.04
CA THR A 237 -0.15 -20.26 3.86
C THR A 237 0.68 -19.19 3.13
N ARG A 238 1.59 -18.50 3.83
CA ARG A 238 2.57 -17.57 3.21
C ARG A 238 3.40 -18.26 2.13
N ALA A 239 3.83 -19.49 2.38
CA ALA A 239 4.63 -20.27 1.45
C ALA A 239 3.87 -20.62 0.16
N GLU A 240 2.62 -21.07 0.28
CA GLU A 240 1.76 -21.38 -0.87
C GLU A 240 1.44 -20.14 -1.70
N LEU A 241 1.16 -19.01 -1.03
CA LEU A 241 0.87 -17.75 -1.70
C LEU A 241 2.09 -17.19 -2.42
N ALA A 242 3.25 -17.19 -1.76
CA ALA A 242 4.52 -16.82 -2.39
C ALA A 242 4.83 -17.70 -3.60
N ALA A 243 4.73 -19.02 -3.48
CA ALA A 243 5.00 -19.97 -4.57
C ALA A 243 4.05 -19.81 -5.77
N SER A 244 2.88 -19.18 -5.56
CA SER A 244 1.87 -18.95 -6.59
C SER A 244 1.95 -17.56 -7.24
N LEU A 245 2.93 -16.73 -6.85
CA LEU A 245 3.14 -15.42 -7.46
C LEU A 245 3.53 -15.56 -8.94
N VAL A 246 3.09 -14.61 -9.76
CA VAL A 246 3.16 -14.71 -11.22
C VAL A 246 3.81 -13.50 -11.89
N ARG A 247 4.41 -13.74 -13.05
CA ARG A 247 4.92 -12.74 -13.98
C ARG A 247 4.53 -13.13 -15.42
N GLY A 248 3.85 -12.24 -16.14
CA GLY A 248 3.39 -12.48 -17.51
C GLY A 248 2.40 -13.65 -17.63
N GLY A 249 1.57 -13.88 -16.61
CA GLY A 249 0.63 -15.01 -16.56
C GLY A 249 1.26 -16.37 -16.21
N GLU A 250 2.56 -16.41 -15.92
CA GLU A 250 3.31 -17.62 -15.54
C GLU A 250 3.88 -17.52 -14.13
N LEU A 251 4.26 -18.64 -13.51
CA LEU A 251 4.88 -18.61 -12.19
C LEU A 251 6.20 -17.86 -12.16
N ALA A 252 6.38 -17.05 -11.12
CA ALA A 252 7.60 -16.28 -10.90
C ALA A 252 8.74 -17.09 -10.24
N GLY A 253 8.51 -18.37 -9.92
CA GLY A 253 9.52 -19.24 -9.28
C GLY A 253 9.81 -18.91 -7.82
N CYS A 254 8.89 -18.20 -7.16
CA CYS A 254 9.09 -17.70 -5.81
C CYS A 254 9.13 -18.79 -4.73
N ARG A 255 9.98 -18.60 -3.72
CA ARG A 255 10.11 -19.46 -2.55
C ARG A 255 10.14 -18.60 -1.29
N TYR A 256 9.29 -18.93 -0.32
CA TYR A 256 9.31 -18.27 0.98
C TYR A 256 10.19 -19.03 1.96
N ARG A 257 10.97 -18.30 2.76
CA ARG A 257 11.72 -18.84 3.90
C ARG A 257 11.10 -18.29 5.18
N GLU A 258 10.92 -19.14 6.19
CA GLU A 258 10.31 -18.74 7.45
C GLU A 258 11.07 -17.56 8.09
N GLY A 259 10.33 -16.57 8.59
CA GLY A 259 10.89 -15.33 9.16
C GLY A 259 11.44 -14.34 8.13
N ALA A 260 11.49 -14.67 6.84
CA ALA A 260 11.89 -13.72 5.82
C ALA A 260 10.80 -12.65 5.61
N SER A 261 11.23 -11.43 5.29
CA SER A 261 10.32 -10.34 4.90
C SER A 261 10.07 -10.27 3.39
N ARG A 262 10.68 -11.20 2.62
CA ARG A 262 10.65 -11.29 1.16
C ARG A 262 10.73 -12.75 0.72
N ALA A 263 10.13 -13.07 -0.42
CA ALA A 263 10.33 -14.34 -1.11
C ALA A 263 11.52 -14.24 -2.07
N ASP A 264 12.23 -15.36 -2.26
CA ASP A 264 13.30 -15.50 -3.25
C ASP A 264 12.66 -15.97 -4.56
N CYS A 265 12.69 -15.16 -5.62
CA CYS A 265 12.03 -15.45 -6.89
C CYS A 265 12.99 -15.39 -8.08
N ASP A 266 12.77 -16.27 -9.07
CA ASP A 266 13.51 -16.27 -10.33
C ASP A 266 13.17 -15.04 -11.18
N ARG A 267 11.90 -14.60 -11.13
CA ARG A 267 11.39 -13.40 -11.78
C ARG A 267 10.69 -12.51 -10.75
N VAL A 268 10.73 -11.20 -10.94
CA VAL A 268 9.96 -10.30 -10.06
C VAL A 268 8.47 -10.45 -10.40
N PRO A 269 7.61 -10.83 -9.43
CA PRO A 269 6.19 -11.02 -9.68
C PRO A 269 5.41 -9.70 -9.70
N ASN A 270 4.26 -9.72 -10.36
CA ASN A 270 3.40 -8.55 -10.54
C ASN A 270 1.95 -8.85 -10.14
N LYS A 271 1.15 -7.79 -10.03
CA LYS A 271 -0.28 -7.86 -9.76
C LYS A 271 -1.00 -8.22 -11.05
N GLU A 272 -0.99 -9.50 -11.39
CA GLU A 272 -1.62 -10.02 -12.60
C GLU A 272 -2.27 -11.38 -12.40
N GLY A 273 -3.13 -11.72 -13.35
CA GLY A 273 -3.79 -13.01 -13.38
C GLY A 273 -2.78 -14.15 -13.52
N PRO A 274 -3.14 -15.36 -13.06
CA PRO A 274 -4.44 -15.76 -12.50
C PRO A 274 -4.62 -15.54 -10.98
N LEU A 275 -3.55 -15.27 -10.23
CA LEU A 275 -3.65 -15.12 -8.78
C LEU A 275 -4.26 -13.78 -8.37
N TRP A 276 -3.89 -12.70 -9.07
CA TRP A 276 -4.33 -11.35 -8.76
C TRP A 276 -5.27 -10.80 -9.83
N ASP A 277 -6.08 -9.84 -9.43
CA ASP A 277 -6.79 -8.96 -10.34
C ASP A 277 -6.08 -7.60 -10.42
N PRO A 278 -5.50 -7.24 -11.57
CA PRO A 278 -4.91 -5.92 -11.77
C PRO A 278 -5.86 -4.75 -11.42
N ALA A 279 -7.17 -4.92 -11.65
CA ALA A 279 -8.18 -3.88 -11.48
C ALA A 279 -8.77 -3.83 -10.05
N ALA A 280 -8.58 -4.86 -9.23
CA ALA A 280 -9.04 -4.85 -7.84
C ALA A 280 -8.12 -3.99 -6.96
N PRO A 281 -8.61 -3.29 -5.92
CA PRO A 281 -7.74 -2.50 -5.04
C PRO A 281 -6.73 -3.32 -4.21
N ALA A 282 -6.96 -4.63 -4.03
CA ALA A 282 -6.11 -5.49 -3.21
C ALA A 282 -4.68 -5.60 -3.80
N VAL A 283 -3.67 -5.37 -2.96
CA VAL A 283 -2.25 -5.54 -3.27
C VAL A 283 -1.55 -6.49 -2.29
N TYR A 284 -2.24 -6.86 -1.22
CA TYR A 284 -1.87 -7.85 -0.23
C TYR A 284 -2.96 -8.90 -0.13
N TYR A 285 -2.57 -10.16 0.06
CA TYR A 285 -3.50 -11.22 0.39
C TYR A 285 -3.19 -11.81 1.75
N TRP A 286 -4.24 -11.97 2.52
CA TRP A 286 -4.25 -12.64 3.81
C TRP A 286 -3.85 -14.11 3.70
N THR A 287 -3.23 -14.62 4.76
CA THR A 287 -2.81 -16.02 4.85
C THR A 287 -3.45 -16.71 6.05
N ALA A 288 -3.43 -18.04 6.07
CA ALA A 288 -3.87 -18.88 7.18
C ALA A 288 -2.89 -18.86 8.36
N ASP A 289 -1.64 -18.44 8.12
CA ASP A 289 -0.61 -18.42 9.15
C ASP A 289 -0.99 -17.43 10.25
N THR A 290 -0.97 -17.90 11.50
CA THR A 290 -1.20 -17.05 12.65
C THR A 290 0.03 -16.18 12.89
N ALA A 291 -0.18 -14.88 13.12
CA ALA A 291 0.86 -14.00 13.60
C ALA A 291 0.75 -13.85 15.13
N PRO A 292 1.80 -13.37 15.81
CA PRO A 292 1.74 -13.11 17.25
C PRO A 292 0.57 -12.19 17.62
N ALA A 293 0.04 -12.37 18.84
CA ALA A 293 -0.75 -11.36 19.57
C ALA A 293 -1.83 -10.60 18.77
N GLY A 294 -2.78 -11.31 18.15
CA GLY A 294 -3.94 -10.69 17.50
C GLY A 294 -3.64 -10.05 16.14
N GLU A 295 -2.51 -10.41 15.52
CA GLU A 295 -2.15 -9.98 14.19
C GLU A 295 -2.36 -11.10 13.15
N ALA A 296 -2.34 -10.73 11.89
CA ALA A 296 -2.46 -11.66 10.77
C ALA A 296 -1.40 -11.40 9.72
N TRP A 297 -0.86 -12.47 9.14
CA TRP A 297 0.14 -12.40 8.07
C TRP A 297 -0.50 -12.14 6.71
N TYR A 298 0.17 -11.32 5.91
CA TYR A 298 -0.15 -11.09 4.50
C TYR A 298 1.07 -11.18 3.60
N VAL A 299 0.82 -11.43 2.31
CA VAL A 299 1.85 -11.44 1.27
C VAL A 299 1.48 -10.42 0.19
N PRO A 300 2.39 -9.48 -0.16
CA PRO A 300 2.20 -8.57 -1.29
C PRO A 300 2.36 -9.31 -2.63
N TYR A 301 1.72 -8.80 -3.68
CA TYR A 301 1.86 -9.36 -5.04
C TYR A 301 3.30 -9.35 -5.57
N THR A 302 4.17 -8.51 -5.00
CA THR A 302 5.60 -8.39 -5.34
C THR A 302 6.48 -9.43 -4.65
N GLY A 303 5.93 -10.21 -3.71
CA GLY A 303 6.72 -11.07 -2.83
C GLY A 303 7.70 -10.29 -1.94
N GLY A 304 7.56 -8.96 -1.84
CA GLY A 304 8.45 -8.08 -1.08
C GLY A 304 9.74 -7.65 -1.81
N LEU A 305 9.90 -7.97 -3.11
CA LEU A 305 11.15 -7.75 -3.86
C LEU A 305 11.36 -6.31 -4.38
N ARG A 306 10.30 -5.63 -4.83
CA ARG A 306 10.36 -4.26 -5.39
C ARG A 306 9.72 -3.24 -4.44
N TYR A 307 9.63 -1.97 -4.87
CA TYR A 307 8.76 -0.99 -4.25
C TYR A 307 7.36 -1.60 -4.12
N GLY A 308 6.87 -1.69 -2.89
CA GLY A 308 5.66 -2.44 -2.60
C GLY A 308 5.85 -3.51 -1.55
N GLY A 309 5.49 -3.17 -0.32
CA GLY A 309 5.25 -4.11 0.77
C GLY A 309 6.43 -4.97 1.23
N ARG A 310 6.24 -5.61 2.37
CA ARG A 310 7.03 -6.77 2.81
C ARG A 310 6.03 -7.89 3.09
N ILE A 311 6.50 -9.13 3.08
CA ILE A 311 5.77 -10.19 3.76
C ILE A 311 5.83 -9.83 5.24
N ALA A 312 4.68 -9.48 5.79
CA ALA A 312 4.55 -8.85 7.10
C ALA A 312 3.19 -9.18 7.70
N HIS A 313 2.95 -8.64 8.89
CA HIS A 313 1.72 -8.81 9.62
C HIS A 313 1.18 -7.45 10.07
N GLN A 314 -0.10 -7.39 10.38
CA GLN A 314 -0.78 -6.23 10.93
C GLN A 314 -1.96 -6.69 11.80
N PRO A 315 -2.60 -5.81 12.59
CA PRO A 315 -3.74 -6.17 13.42
C PRO A 315 -4.82 -6.92 12.63
N ALA A 316 -5.28 -8.04 13.18
CA ALA A 316 -6.22 -8.95 12.51
C ALA A 316 -7.62 -8.34 12.34
N ASP A 317 -7.98 -7.39 13.18
CA ASP A 317 -9.23 -6.63 13.19
C ASP A 317 -9.24 -5.47 12.17
N TRP A 318 -8.11 -5.18 11.52
CA TRP A 318 -8.01 -4.06 10.60
C TRP A 318 -8.44 -4.43 9.17
N GLY A 319 -9.67 -4.02 8.80
CA GLY A 319 -10.18 -4.05 7.42
C GLY A 319 -9.69 -2.86 6.58
N ASN A 320 -9.16 -3.14 5.38
CA ASN A 320 -8.56 -2.13 4.50
C ASN A 320 -8.70 -2.56 3.03
N PRO A 321 -9.03 -1.65 2.08
CA PRO A 321 -9.15 -1.95 0.64
C PRO A 321 -7.94 -2.64 0.00
N ARG A 322 -6.75 -2.49 0.59
CA ARG A 322 -5.50 -3.04 0.08
C ARG A 322 -5.31 -4.52 0.40
N HIS A 323 -6.10 -5.05 1.32
CA HIS A 323 -6.03 -6.44 1.75
C HIS A 323 -7.22 -7.21 1.21
N GLY A 324 -6.93 -8.24 0.43
CA GLY A 324 -7.91 -9.20 -0.03
C GLY A 324 -7.64 -10.59 0.53
N TYR A 325 -8.35 -11.57 -0.01
CA TYR A 325 -8.11 -12.98 0.27
C TYR A 325 -8.37 -13.79 -1.00
N ARG A 326 -7.76 -14.98 -1.04
CA ARG A 326 -8.04 -16.05 -1.98
C ARG A 326 -8.16 -17.34 -1.19
N CYS A 327 -8.89 -18.30 -1.73
CA CYS A 327 -9.00 -19.63 -1.15
C CYS A 327 -8.30 -20.66 -2.02
N VAL A 328 -7.70 -21.66 -1.40
CA VAL A 328 -6.92 -22.71 -2.05
C VAL A 328 -7.32 -24.09 -1.52
N ARG A 329 -7.13 -25.11 -2.34
CA ARG A 329 -7.14 -26.51 -1.94
C ARG A 329 -5.95 -27.25 -2.55
N ARG A 330 -5.54 -28.35 -1.94
CA ARG A 330 -4.52 -29.23 -2.53
C ARG A 330 -5.16 -30.12 -3.60
N LEU A 331 -4.47 -30.29 -4.71
CA LEU A 331 -4.80 -31.31 -5.70
C LEU A 331 -4.42 -32.68 -5.11
N ARG A 332 -5.36 -33.62 -5.20
CA ARG A 332 -5.13 -35.02 -4.81
C ARG A 332 -4.46 -35.77 -5.95
#